data_AF-A0A4U1FWT1-F1
#
_entry.id   AF-A0A4U1FWT1-F1
#
_cell.length_a   1.000
_cell.length_b   1.000
_cell.length_c   1.000
_cell.angle_alpha   90.00
_cell.angle_beta   90.00
_cell.angle_gamma   90.00
#
_symmetry.space_group_name_H-M   'P 1'
#
loop_
_entity.id
_entity.type
_entity.pdbx_description
1 polymer ?
#
loop_
_entity_poly.entity_id
_entity_poly.type
_entity_poly.pdbx_seq_one_letter_code
_entity_poly.pdbx_strand_id
1 'polypeptide(L)'
;MTSKKTYYASIDAKDLLHFDFPYDGGCSTTLYVRKMSEKTDVFVKFSKAQLIIDSYNGSNFRVKFDKNPSSVYTFNGASDHSSNVAFLQNTSRFINNLKRSKKVTIELEFYNEGNQAIEFDTEGFKWNH
;
A
#
# COMPACT_ATOMS: atom_id res chain seq x y z
N MET A 1 -31.25 1.13 -9.29
CA MET A 1 -29.82 1.44 -9.05
C MET A 1 -29.70 2.06 -7.66
N THR A 2 -29.09 1.38 -6.70
CA THR A 2 -28.85 1.93 -5.36
C THR A 2 -27.52 2.67 -5.34
N SER A 3 -27.54 3.97 -5.05
CA SER A 3 -26.31 4.75 -4.87
C SER A 3 -25.57 4.26 -3.63
N LYS A 4 -24.44 3.59 -3.82
CA LYS A 4 -23.57 3.12 -2.73
C LYS A 4 -22.50 4.18 -2.47
N LYS A 5 -22.51 4.77 -1.27
CA LYS A 5 -21.48 5.74 -0.86
C LYS A 5 -20.11 5.05 -0.77
N THR A 6 -19.09 5.73 -1.26
CA THR A 6 -17.68 5.33 -1.16
C THR A 6 -16.94 6.37 -0.35
N TYR A 7 -16.18 5.93 0.64
CA TYR A 7 -15.26 6.78 1.40
C TYR A 7 -13.84 6.39 1.04
N TYR A 8 -12.93 7.35 0.96
CA TYR A 8 -11.52 7.08 0.76
C TYR A 8 -10.65 8.14 1.42
N ALA A 9 -9.44 7.73 1.79
CA ALA A 9 -8.34 8.58 2.19
C ALA A 9 -7.08 8.08 1.46
N SER A 10 -6.18 8.99 1.12
CA SER A 10 -4.94 8.68 0.43
C SER A 10 -3.77 9.45 1.03
N ILE A 11 -2.60 8.83 1.02
CA ILE A 11 -1.34 9.41 1.48
C ILE A 11 -0.31 9.13 0.39
N ASP A 12 0.29 10.18 -0.15
CA ASP A 12 1.37 10.04 -1.10
C ASP A 12 2.68 9.69 -0.38
N ALA A 13 3.52 8.89 -1.03
CA ALA A 13 4.84 8.59 -0.53
C ALA A 13 5.69 9.87 -0.46
N LYS A 14 6.56 9.92 0.53
CA LYS A 14 7.46 11.05 0.76
C LYS A 14 8.44 11.27 -0.39
N ASP A 15 8.94 10.17 -0.94
CA ASP A 15 9.94 10.15 -2.00
C ASP A 15 9.43 9.33 -3.19
N LEU A 16 9.94 9.65 -4.39
CA LEU A 16 9.70 8.85 -5.58
C LEU A 16 10.59 7.59 -5.52
N LEU A 17 10.05 6.47 -5.96
CA LEU A 17 10.90 5.32 -6.29
C LEU A 17 11.58 5.59 -7.63
N HIS A 18 12.84 5.19 -7.76
CA HIS A 18 13.57 5.30 -9.01
C HIS A 18 13.78 3.90 -9.55
N PHE A 19 13.22 3.65 -10.73
CA PHE A 19 13.36 2.39 -11.44
C PHE A 19 14.17 2.61 -12.71
N ASP A 20 15.05 1.66 -12.99
CA ASP A 20 15.82 1.63 -14.23
C ASP A 20 14.92 1.34 -15.43
N PHE A 21 15.48 1.43 -16.65
CA PHE A 21 14.80 1.01 -17.87
C PHE A 21 14.16 -0.39 -17.71
N PRO A 22 12.89 -0.62 -18.11
CA PRO A 22 12.05 0.15 -19.04
C PRO A 22 11.15 1.22 -18.40
N TYR A 23 11.24 1.44 -17.09
CA TYR A 23 10.36 2.38 -16.39
C TYR A 23 10.95 3.79 -16.29
N ASP A 24 12.27 3.94 -16.50
CA ASP A 24 13.03 5.15 -16.78
C ASP A 24 12.44 6.43 -16.15
N GLY A 25 12.60 6.54 -14.82
CA GLY A 25 12.30 7.75 -14.06
C GLY A 25 11.52 7.52 -12.77
N GLY A 26 11.11 8.61 -12.13
CA GLY A 26 10.43 8.57 -10.83
C GLY A 26 9.04 7.92 -10.88
N CYS A 27 8.79 6.97 -9.98
CA CYS A 27 7.51 6.36 -9.72
C CYS A 27 6.88 6.98 -8.47
N SER A 28 5.77 7.71 -8.69
CA SER A 28 4.89 8.13 -7.60
C SER A 28 4.13 6.94 -7.03
N THR A 29 4.02 6.94 -5.70
CA THR A 29 3.36 5.89 -4.93
C THR A 29 2.34 6.51 -4.00
N THR A 30 1.15 5.92 -3.92
CA THR A 30 0.08 6.40 -3.04
C THR A 30 -0.53 5.22 -2.26
N LEU A 31 -0.63 5.37 -0.94
CA LEU A 31 -1.34 4.48 -0.04
C LEU A 31 -2.79 4.92 0.05
N TYR A 32 -3.73 4.00 -0.17
CA TYR A 32 -5.17 4.24 -0.08
C TYR A 32 -5.81 3.43 1.04
N VAL A 33 -6.76 4.06 1.73
CA VAL A 33 -7.76 3.38 2.57
C VAL A 33 -9.12 3.71 1.96
N ARG A 34 -9.92 2.69 1.61
CA ARG A 34 -11.18 2.86 0.90
C ARG A 34 -12.27 1.98 1.50
N LYS A 35 -13.45 2.54 1.77
CA LYS A 35 -14.66 1.79 2.12
C LYS A 35 -15.70 1.87 1.01
N MET A 36 -16.07 0.72 0.47
CA MET A 36 -17.14 0.54 -0.52
C MET A 36 -18.24 -0.34 0.08
N SER A 37 -19.40 0.24 0.37
CA SER A 37 -20.42 -0.42 1.18
C SER A 37 -19.82 -0.93 2.50
N GLU A 38 -19.84 -2.25 2.75
CA GLU A 38 -19.32 -2.86 3.98
C GLU A 38 -17.86 -3.29 3.89
N LYS A 39 -17.23 -3.20 2.70
CA LYS A 39 -15.86 -3.66 2.49
C LYS A 39 -14.88 -2.51 2.64
N THR A 40 -13.85 -2.69 3.48
CA THR A 40 -12.73 -1.75 3.63
C THR A 40 -11.46 -2.37 3.06
N ASP A 41 -10.91 -1.74 2.03
CA ASP A 41 -9.65 -2.09 1.39
C ASP A 41 -8.55 -1.12 1.83
N VAL A 42 -7.34 -1.64 1.97
CA VAL A 42 -6.11 -0.86 2.03
C VAL A 42 -5.24 -1.33 0.88
N PHE A 43 -4.73 -0.42 0.07
CA PHE A 43 -3.89 -0.79 -1.06
C PHE A 43 -2.86 0.28 -1.38
N VAL A 44 -1.73 -0.14 -1.92
CA VAL A 44 -0.67 0.76 -2.41
C VAL A 44 -0.70 0.72 -3.93
N LYS A 45 -0.76 1.90 -4.56
CA LYS A 45 -0.77 2.04 -6.01
C LYS A 45 0.47 2.80 -6.48
N PHE A 46 1.03 2.33 -7.58
CA PHE A 46 2.22 2.87 -8.22
C PHE A 46 1.84 3.41 -9.60
N SER A 47 2.41 4.55 -9.98
CA SER A 47 2.23 5.11 -11.33
C SER A 47 2.81 4.20 -12.43
N LYS A 48 3.96 3.59 -12.17
CA LYS A 48 4.65 2.66 -13.05
C LYS A 48 5.48 1.70 -12.21
N ALA A 49 5.09 0.43 -12.13
CA ALA A 49 5.81 -0.60 -11.38
C ALA A 49 5.38 -2.00 -11.84
N GLN A 50 6.22 -2.99 -11.58
CA GLN A 50 5.87 -4.40 -11.65
C GLN A 50 6.19 -5.08 -10.33
N LEU A 51 5.16 -5.25 -9.50
CA LEU A 51 5.26 -5.90 -8.20
C LEU A 51 5.43 -7.42 -8.36
N ILE A 52 6.25 -8.01 -7.49
CA ILE A 52 6.39 -9.46 -7.35
C ILE A 52 5.50 -9.92 -6.19
N ILE A 53 4.32 -10.45 -6.51
CA ILE A 53 3.37 -10.97 -5.53
C ILE A 53 2.88 -12.35 -5.98
N ASP A 54 2.88 -13.32 -5.06
CA ASP A 54 2.29 -14.63 -5.32
C ASP A 54 0.77 -14.48 -5.58
N SER A 55 0.31 -15.00 -6.71
CA SER A 55 -1.07 -14.82 -7.17
C SER A 55 -2.09 -15.66 -6.41
N TYR A 56 -1.66 -16.68 -5.65
CA TYR A 56 -2.54 -17.62 -4.96
C TYR A 56 -2.65 -17.32 -3.46
N ASN A 57 -1.51 -17.13 -2.79
CA ASN A 57 -1.40 -16.92 -1.35
C ASN A 57 -1.14 -15.46 -0.96
N GLY A 58 -0.75 -14.62 -1.92
CA GLY A 58 -0.15 -13.33 -1.63
C GLY A 58 1.28 -13.44 -1.11
N SER A 59 1.92 -12.28 -0.94
CA SER A 59 3.31 -12.18 -0.46
C SER A 59 3.38 -11.49 0.89
N ASN A 60 4.30 -11.95 1.73
CA ASN A 60 4.53 -11.42 3.06
C ASN A 60 5.61 -10.34 3.02
N PHE A 61 5.24 -9.15 3.47
CA PHE A 61 6.07 -7.96 3.40
C PHE A 61 6.22 -7.30 4.77
N ARG A 62 7.35 -6.59 4.95
CA ARG A 62 7.64 -5.90 6.20
C ARG A 62 6.99 -4.53 6.21
N VAL A 63 6.28 -4.24 7.29
CA VAL A 63 5.71 -2.92 7.56
C VAL A 63 6.23 -2.45 8.92
N LYS A 64 6.76 -1.23 8.95
CA LYS A 64 7.27 -0.60 10.15
C LYS A 64 6.47 0.67 10.43
N PHE A 65 5.98 0.80 11.65
CA PHE A 65 5.29 1.99 12.13
C PHE A 65 6.22 2.74 13.09
N ASP A 66 6.52 4.01 12.78
CA ASP A 66 7.45 4.86 13.54
C ASP A 66 8.80 4.16 13.84
N LYS A 67 9.17 4.09 15.13
CA LYS A 67 10.38 3.44 15.64
C LYS A 67 10.11 2.02 16.17
N ASN A 68 8.90 1.50 16.03
CA ASN A 68 8.55 0.17 16.50
C ASN A 68 9.24 -0.92 15.64
N PRO A 69 9.36 -2.16 16.15
CA PRO A 69 9.77 -3.30 15.35
C PRO A 69 8.88 -3.49 14.10
N SER A 70 9.48 -3.92 13.00
CA SER A 70 8.72 -4.27 11.79
C SER A 70 7.81 -5.47 12.05
N SER A 71 6.58 -5.42 11.54
CA SER A 71 5.63 -6.52 11.52
C SER A 71 5.42 -7.02 10.10
N VAL A 72 5.09 -8.29 9.95
CA VAL A 72 4.74 -8.86 8.64
C VAL A 72 3.27 -8.62 8.34
N TYR A 73 2.99 -8.20 7.11
CA TYR A 73 1.66 -8.10 6.53
C TYR A 73 1.62 -8.82 5.20
N THR A 74 0.48 -9.42 4.88
CA THR A 74 0.28 -10.11 3.61
C THR A 74 -0.37 -9.17 2.60
N PHE A 75 0.16 -9.13 1.39
CA PHE A 75 -0.38 -8.37 0.27
C PHE A 75 -0.74 -9.29 -0.89
N ASN A 76 -1.83 -8.98 -1.57
CA ASN A 76 -2.33 -9.67 -2.74
C ASN A 76 -2.20 -8.78 -3.98
N GLY A 77 -2.03 -9.41 -5.14
CA GLY A 77 -2.13 -8.73 -6.42
C GLY A 77 -3.57 -8.28 -6.72
N ALA A 78 -3.70 -7.44 -7.75
CA ALA A 78 -5.00 -7.03 -8.25
C ALA A 78 -5.76 -8.21 -8.89
N SER A 79 -7.08 -8.26 -8.71
CA SER A 79 -7.92 -9.27 -9.36
C SER A 79 -7.97 -9.15 -10.88
N ASP A 80 -7.67 -7.95 -11.42
CA ASP A 80 -7.56 -7.69 -12.85
C ASP A 80 -6.14 -7.91 -13.40
N HIS A 81 -5.25 -8.47 -12.57
CA HIS A 81 -3.84 -8.74 -12.89
C HIS A 81 -2.98 -7.50 -13.14
N SER A 82 -3.45 -6.31 -12.74
CA SER A 82 -2.60 -5.13 -12.66
C SER A 82 -1.42 -5.38 -11.73
N SER A 83 -0.20 -5.16 -12.22
CA SER A 83 1.05 -5.36 -11.49
C SER A 83 1.53 -4.14 -10.71
N ASN A 84 0.80 -3.02 -10.77
CA ASN A 84 1.16 -1.75 -10.13
C ASN A 84 0.30 -1.42 -8.91
N VAL A 85 -0.45 -2.39 -8.37
CA VAL A 85 -1.24 -2.21 -7.16
C VAL A 85 -1.17 -3.46 -6.27
N ALA A 86 -0.94 -3.24 -4.98
CA ALA A 86 -0.89 -4.28 -3.95
C ALA A 86 -2.01 -4.05 -2.92
N PHE A 87 -2.84 -5.06 -2.67
CA PHE A 87 -3.93 -5.01 -1.71
C PHE A 87 -3.54 -5.71 -0.41
N LEU A 88 -3.70 -5.02 0.71
CA LEU A 88 -3.40 -5.57 2.02
C LEU A 88 -4.49 -6.55 2.48
N GLN A 89 -4.08 -7.70 3.03
CA GLN A 89 -4.96 -8.57 3.79
C GLN A 89 -5.15 -8.06 5.23
N ASN A 90 -6.31 -8.35 5.84
CA ASN A 90 -6.62 -8.00 7.24
C ASN A 90 -6.40 -6.50 7.57
N THR A 91 -7.14 -5.64 6.86
CA THR A 91 -6.98 -4.18 6.87
C THR A 91 -7.15 -3.51 8.23
N SER A 92 -8.00 -4.05 9.12
CA SER A 92 -8.31 -3.46 10.42
C SER A 92 -7.08 -3.24 11.31
N ARG A 93 -6.16 -4.21 11.36
CA ARG A 93 -4.92 -4.09 12.17
C ARG A 93 -4.03 -2.97 11.64
N PHE A 94 -3.91 -2.87 10.31
CA PHE A 94 -3.10 -1.84 9.67
C PHE A 94 -3.68 -0.45 9.88
N ILE A 95 -4.98 -0.25 9.63
CA ILE A 95 -5.66 1.04 9.83
C ILE A 95 -5.53 1.51 11.28
N ASN A 96 -5.66 0.60 12.25
CA ASN A 96 -5.50 0.91 13.67
C ASN A 96 -4.08 1.39 14.01
N ASN A 97 -3.05 0.77 13.41
CA ASN A 97 -1.67 1.25 13.56
C ASN A 97 -1.46 2.59 12.86
N LEU A 98 -1.99 2.74 11.65
CA LEU A 98 -1.87 3.95 10.83
C LEU A 98 -2.41 5.20 11.54
N LYS A 99 -3.55 5.08 12.23
CA LYS A 99 -4.16 6.15 13.03
C LYS A 99 -3.31 6.61 14.22
N ARG A 100 -2.39 5.77 14.70
CA ARG A 100 -1.57 6.03 15.89
C ARG A 100 -0.13 6.39 15.54
N SER A 101 0.29 6.15 14.31
CA SER A 101 1.64 6.41 13.85
C SER A 101 1.76 7.79 13.23
N LYS A 102 2.95 8.35 13.29
CA LYS A 102 3.32 9.52 12.49
C LYS A 102 3.94 9.12 11.16
N LYS A 103 4.43 7.88 11.08
CA LYS A 103 5.12 7.38 9.90
C LYS A 103 4.86 5.90 9.70
N VAL A 104 4.68 5.48 8.46
CA VAL A 104 4.73 4.07 8.07
C VAL A 104 5.74 3.86 6.95
N THR A 105 6.52 2.79 7.05
CA THR A 105 7.40 2.30 5.99
C THR A 105 6.92 0.92 5.55
N ILE A 106 6.71 0.73 4.26
CA ILE A 106 6.27 -0.52 3.66
C ILE A 106 7.35 -1.00 2.70
N GLU A 107 7.87 -2.21 2.90
CA GLU A 107 8.87 -2.85 2.02
C GLU A 107 8.15 -3.81 1.08
N LEU A 108 8.12 -3.51 -0.23
CA LEU A 108 7.55 -4.38 -1.26
C LEU A 108 8.62 -4.83 -2.25
N GLU A 109 8.40 -5.96 -2.90
CA GLU A 109 9.30 -6.50 -3.92
C GLU A 109 8.85 -6.11 -5.34
N PHE A 110 9.82 -5.68 -6.14
CA PHE A 110 9.63 -5.21 -7.51
C PHE A 110 10.54 -6.00 -8.45
N TYR A 111 10.05 -6.27 -9.67
CA TYR A 111 10.83 -6.91 -10.72
C TYR A 111 12.08 -6.07 -11.05
N ASN A 112 13.24 -6.72 -11.18
CA ASN A 112 14.57 -6.13 -11.38
C ASN A 112 15.12 -5.21 -10.27
N GLU A 113 14.27 -4.71 -9.37
CA GLU A 113 14.66 -3.73 -8.34
C GLU A 113 14.72 -4.35 -6.93
N GLY A 114 14.19 -5.57 -6.77
CA GLY A 114 14.14 -6.26 -5.48
C GLY A 114 13.26 -5.54 -4.46
N ASN A 115 13.63 -5.64 -3.18
CA ASN A 115 12.87 -5.02 -2.10
C ASN A 115 13.14 -3.52 -2.01
N GLN A 116 12.08 -2.72 -2.14
CA GLN A 116 12.13 -1.26 -2.01
C GLN A 116 11.25 -0.81 -0.84
N ALA A 117 11.78 0.07 -0.01
CA ALA A 117 11.10 0.62 1.15
C ALA A 117 10.44 1.97 0.78
N ILE A 118 9.13 2.05 0.98
CA ILE A 118 8.35 3.26 0.71
C ILE A 118 7.91 3.89 2.03
N GLU A 119 8.22 5.16 2.22
CA GLU A 119 7.87 5.94 3.41
C GLU A 119 6.65 6.83 3.17
N PHE A 120 5.70 6.81 4.11
CA PHE A 120 4.52 7.67 4.12
C PHE A 120 4.45 8.43 5.45
N ASP A 121 4.15 9.73 5.37
CA ASP A 121 3.81 10.55 6.54
C ASP A 121 2.34 10.31 6.90
N THR A 122 2.11 9.76 8.09
CA THR A 122 0.77 9.40 8.59
C THR A 122 0.34 10.29 9.74
N GLU A 123 1.10 11.34 10.06
CA GLU A 123 0.75 12.23 11.17
C GLU A 123 -0.62 12.86 10.93
N GLY A 124 -1.51 12.70 11.91
CA GLY A 124 -2.88 13.23 11.82
C GLY A 124 -3.81 12.46 10.89
N PHE A 125 -3.46 11.26 10.43
CA PHE A 125 -4.36 10.40 9.67
C PHE A 125 -5.66 10.09 10.45
N LYS A 126 -6.81 10.40 9.84
CA LYS A 126 -8.15 10.18 10.42
C LYS A 126 -8.98 9.28 9.52
N TRP A 127 -9.63 8.28 10.11
CA TRP A 127 -10.52 7.36 9.40
C TRP A 127 -11.68 6.90 10.30
N ASN A 128 -12.90 7.40 10.07
CA ASN A 128 -14.05 7.15 10.94
C ASN A 128 -15.21 6.44 10.21
N HIS A 129 -14.88 5.57 9.26
CA HIS A 129 -15.84 4.84 8.41
C HIS A 129 -15.66 3.33 8.52
#